data_AF-X1DII5-F1
#
_entry.id   AF-X1DII5-F1
#
_cell.length_a   1.000
_cell.length_b   1.000
_cell.length_c   1.000
_cell.angle_alpha   90.00
_cell.angle_beta   90.00
_cell.angle_gamma   90.00
#
_symmetry.space_group_name_H-M   'P 1'
#
loop_
_entity.id
_entity.type
_entity.pdbx_description
1 polymer ?
#
loop_
_entity_poly.entity_id
_entity_poly.type
_entity_poly.pdbx_seq_one_letter_code
_entity_poly.pdbx_strand_id
1 'polypeptide(L)'
;MDKRNELIKEWIHKADHDIGMAKLAIEHKAEYTDLICFHCQQAVEKYLKAYLVHLNIVFRKTHSLSYLLDLINEMDKISDQMYSMVEVLESYAVEMRYPDDWYEPTEHETREAYSIAIKIRKYILEKIAL
;
A
#
# COMPACT_ATOMS: atom_id res chain seq x y z
N MET A 1 -19.08 13.11 14.64
CA MET A 1 -17.65 12.78 14.70
C MET A 1 -16.91 13.82 13.87
N ASP A 2 -15.61 14.04 14.10
CA ASP A 2 -14.80 14.93 13.25
C ASP A 2 -14.81 14.36 11.82
N LYS A 3 -15.24 15.12 10.81
CA LYS A 3 -15.31 14.69 9.39
C LYS A 3 -13.98 14.11 8.89
N ARG A 4 -12.87 14.62 9.43
CA ARG A 4 -11.52 14.11 9.13
C ARG A 4 -11.33 12.69 9.67
N ASN A 5 -11.77 12.41 10.90
CA ASN A 5 -11.67 11.08 11.49
C ASN A 5 -12.53 10.06 10.73
N GLU A 6 -13.69 10.47 10.22
CA GLU A 6 -14.51 9.62 9.33
C GLU A 6 -13.76 9.30 8.03
N LEU A 7 -13.16 10.31 7.38
CA LEU A 7 -12.37 10.12 6.16
C LEU A 7 -11.14 9.20 6.37
N ILE A 8 -10.44 9.33 7.50
CA ILE A 8 -9.32 8.43 7.86
C ILE A 8 -9.82 6.97 7.93
N LYS A 9 -10.95 6.74 8.61
CA LYS A 9 -11.55 5.41 8.73
C LYS A 9 -11.99 4.84 7.38
N GLU A 10 -12.53 5.67 6.48
CA GLU A 10 -12.91 5.24 5.14
C GLU A 10 -11.70 4.79 4.31
N TRP A 11 -10.57 5.50 4.39
CA TRP A 11 -9.33 5.08 3.73
C TRP A 11 -8.81 3.76 4.30
N ILE A 12 -8.74 3.64 5.63
CA ILE A 12 -8.31 2.41 6.31
C ILE A 12 -9.22 1.24 5.92
N HIS A 13 -10.54 1.42 5.94
CA HIS A 13 -11.49 0.38 5.56
C HIS A 13 -11.28 -0.12 4.13
N LYS A 14 -11.04 0.79 3.18
CA LYS A 14 -10.71 0.40 1.80
C LYS A 14 -9.37 -0.33 1.71
N ALA A 15 -8.36 0.12 2.46
CA ALA A 15 -7.05 -0.53 2.51
C ALA A 15 -7.10 -1.94 3.12
N ASP A 16 -7.91 -2.13 4.16
CA ASP A 16 -8.16 -3.45 4.78
C ASP A 16 -8.85 -4.40 3.80
N HIS A 17 -9.78 -3.90 2.96
CA HIS A 17 -10.39 -4.72 1.90
C HIS A 17 -9.37 -5.21 0.87
N ASP A 18 -8.44 -4.35 0.44
CA ASP A 18 -7.38 -4.76 -0.49
C ASP A 18 -6.48 -5.86 0.13
N ILE A 19 -6.07 -5.70 1.39
CA ILE A 19 -5.32 -6.76 2.10
C ILE A 19 -6.14 -8.04 2.23
N GLY A 20 -7.44 -7.92 2.56
CA GLY A 20 -8.33 -9.07 2.65
C GLY A 20 -8.44 -9.83 1.33
N MET A 21 -8.53 -9.12 0.21
CA MET A 21 -8.54 -9.72 -1.12
C MET A 21 -7.22 -10.39 -1.48
N ALA A 22 -6.09 -9.72 -1.23
CA ALA A 22 -4.76 -10.30 -1.43
C ALA A 22 -4.58 -11.58 -0.62
N LYS A 23 -5.01 -11.57 0.65
CA LYS A 23 -4.97 -12.75 1.53
C LYS A 23 -5.82 -13.90 1.00
N LEU A 24 -7.06 -13.63 0.62
CA LEU A 24 -7.98 -14.64 0.11
C LEU A 24 -7.43 -15.28 -1.18
N ALA A 25 -6.85 -14.47 -2.06
CA ALA A 25 -6.21 -14.96 -3.27
C ALA A 25 -4.97 -15.80 -2.94
N ILE A 26 -4.09 -15.38 -2.02
CA ILE A 26 -2.96 -16.23 -1.57
C ILE A 26 -3.44 -17.59 -1.04
N GLU A 27 -4.57 -17.65 -0.33
CA GLU A 27 -5.07 -18.87 0.28
C GLU A 27 -5.77 -19.82 -0.70
N HIS A 28 -6.38 -19.30 -1.77
CA HIS A 28 -7.26 -20.09 -2.65
C HIS A 28 -6.93 -20.01 -4.15
N LYS A 29 -6.15 -19.03 -4.57
CA LYS A 29 -5.83 -18.65 -5.95
C LYS A 29 -4.42 -18.05 -6.04
N ALA A 30 -3.44 -18.75 -5.49
CA ALA A 30 -2.06 -18.26 -5.39
C ALA A 30 -1.41 -18.03 -6.77
N GLU A 31 -1.98 -18.61 -7.83
CA GLU A 31 -1.58 -18.38 -9.22
C GLU A 31 -1.90 -16.96 -9.73
N TYR A 32 -2.76 -16.19 -9.07
CA TYR A 32 -3.07 -14.81 -9.46
C TYR A 32 -2.09 -13.80 -8.85
N THR A 33 -0.80 -14.02 -9.10
CA THR A 33 0.31 -13.31 -8.47
C THR A 33 0.27 -11.81 -8.78
N ASP A 34 -0.06 -11.47 -10.02
CA ASP A 34 -0.24 -10.10 -10.50
C ASP A 34 -1.30 -9.32 -9.71
N LEU A 35 -2.49 -9.93 -9.54
CA LEU A 35 -3.61 -9.34 -8.82
C LEU A 35 -3.34 -9.23 -7.32
N ILE A 36 -2.64 -10.20 -6.74
CA ILE A 36 -2.23 -10.16 -5.33
C ILE A 36 -1.28 -8.98 -5.11
N CYS A 37 -0.23 -8.84 -5.94
CA CYS A 37 0.71 -7.73 -5.87
C CYS A 37 0.02 -6.37 -6.08
N PHE A 38 -0.92 -6.29 -7.03
CA PHE A 38 -1.72 -5.09 -7.26
C PHE A 38 -2.50 -4.68 -6.02
N HIS A 39 -3.21 -5.61 -5.37
CA HIS A 39 -3.95 -5.32 -4.14
C HIS A 39 -3.01 -4.93 -2.98
N CYS A 40 -1.83 -5.51 -2.88
CA CYS A 40 -0.83 -5.11 -1.87
C CYS A 40 -0.38 -3.66 -2.05
N GLN A 41 -0.04 -3.25 -3.28
CA GLN A 41 0.31 -1.86 -3.60
C GLN A 41 -0.86 -0.93 -3.30
N GLN A 42 -2.07 -1.31 -3.71
CA GLN A 42 -3.29 -0.54 -3.50
C GLN A 42 -3.66 -0.36 -2.03
N ALA A 43 -3.42 -1.36 -1.19
CA ALA A 43 -3.60 -1.25 0.24
C ALA A 43 -2.64 -0.22 0.83
N VAL A 44 -1.35 -0.33 0.50
CA VAL A 44 -0.29 0.58 0.98
C VAL A 44 -0.58 2.02 0.58
N GLU A 45 -0.96 2.27 -0.67
CA GLU A 45 -1.36 3.60 -1.15
C GLU A 45 -2.45 4.22 -0.26
N LYS A 46 -3.46 3.42 0.09
CA LYS A 46 -4.61 3.87 0.88
C LYS A 46 -4.25 4.09 2.35
N TYR A 47 -3.37 3.28 2.95
CA TYR A 47 -2.84 3.54 4.29
C TYR A 47 -2.03 4.83 4.33
N LEU A 48 -1.12 5.05 3.37
CA LEU A 48 -0.35 6.29 3.30
C LEU A 48 -1.27 7.51 3.15
N LYS A 49 -2.33 7.41 2.33
CA LYS A 49 -3.35 8.46 2.22
C LYS A 49 -4.12 8.68 3.52
N ALA A 50 -4.48 7.63 4.25
CA ALA A 50 -5.09 7.76 5.57
C ALA A 50 -4.17 8.54 6.52
N TYR A 51 -2.86 8.26 6.48
CA TYR A 51 -1.89 8.94 7.33
C TYR A 51 -1.68 10.40 6.94
N LEU A 52 -1.61 10.71 5.64
CA LEU A 52 -1.58 12.10 5.16
C LEU A 52 -2.81 12.89 5.62
N VAL A 53 -4.01 12.29 5.60
CA VAL A 53 -5.23 12.93 6.15
C VAL A 53 -5.10 13.16 7.66
N HIS A 54 -4.54 12.20 8.40
CA HIS A 54 -4.27 12.34 9.84
C HIS A 54 -3.30 13.50 10.12
N LEU A 55 -2.25 13.64 9.33
CA LEU A 55 -1.28 14.74 9.39
C LEU A 55 -1.82 16.07 8.82
N ASN A 56 -3.06 16.09 8.34
CA ASN A 56 -3.70 17.24 7.70
C ASN A 56 -2.95 17.76 6.45
N ILE A 57 -2.37 16.85 5.68
CA ILE A 57 -1.63 17.12 4.44
C ILE A 57 -2.52 16.81 3.22
N VAL A 58 -2.63 17.78 2.32
CA VAL A 58 -3.36 17.61 1.05
C VAL A 58 -2.45 16.95 0.01
N PHE A 59 -2.99 15.99 -0.74
CA PHE A 59 -2.28 15.28 -1.80
C PHE A 59 -3.12 15.25 -3.08
N ARG A 60 -2.47 15.11 -4.23
CA ARG A 60 -3.14 14.91 -5.52
C ARG A 60 -3.59 13.47 -5.70
N LYS A 61 -4.56 13.22 -6.59
CA LYS A 61 -4.89 11.86 -7.03
C LYS A 61 -3.69 11.27 -7.79
N THR A 62 -3.09 10.23 -7.23
CA THR A 62 -1.91 9.54 -7.75
C THR A 62 -1.84 8.13 -7.17
N HIS A 63 -1.09 7.27 -7.85
CA HIS A 63 -0.74 5.91 -7.42
C HIS A 63 0.74 5.77 -7.04
N SER A 64 1.54 6.83 -7.17
CA SER A 64 2.93 6.81 -6.72
C SER A 64 2.99 6.83 -5.20
N LEU A 65 3.45 5.73 -4.63
CA LEU A 65 3.72 5.55 -3.22
C LEU A 65 4.91 6.40 -2.78
N SER A 66 5.96 6.49 -3.60
CA SER A 66 7.14 7.31 -3.31
C SER A 66 6.78 8.78 -3.10
N TYR A 67 5.92 9.34 -3.96
CA TYR A 67 5.38 10.69 -3.77
C TYR A 67 4.62 10.85 -2.44
N LEU A 68 3.83 9.85 -2.04
CA LEU A 68 3.08 9.93 -0.78
C LEU A 68 4.02 9.85 0.43
N LEU A 69 5.07 9.04 0.37
CA LEU A 69 6.10 8.98 1.40
C LEU A 69 6.87 10.30 1.51
N ASP A 70 7.21 10.94 0.39
CA ASP A 70 7.90 12.24 0.40
C ASP A 70 7.11 13.30 1.15
N LEU A 71 5.80 13.38 0.89
CA LEU A 71 4.91 14.29 1.62
C LEU A 71 4.85 13.97 3.12
N ILE A 72 4.84 12.70 3.51
CA ILE A 72 4.87 12.32 4.92
C ILE A 72 6.22 12.71 5.55
N ASN A 73 7.32 12.46 4.85
CA ASN A 73 8.70 12.69 5.31
C ASN A 73 9.04 14.18 5.57
N GLU A 74 8.29 15.10 4.97
CA GLU A 74 8.34 16.54 5.29
C GLU A 74 7.90 16.82 6.74
N MET A 75 6.99 16.02 7.29
CA MET A 75 6.37 16.23 8.61
C MET A 75 6.77 15.19 9.65
N ASP A 76 6.86 13.91 9.27
CA ASP A 76 7.23 12.78 10.12
C ASP A 76 8.25 11.91 9.38
N LYS A 77 9.48 11.85 9.92
CA LYS A 77 10.61 11.28 9.20
C LYS A 77 10.39 9.81 8.88
N ILE A 78 10.55 9.48 7.60
CA ILE A 78 10.45 8.15 7.04
C ILE A 78 11.85 7.57 6.89
N SER A 79 12.04 6.30 7.27
CA SER A 79 13.33 5.63 7.13
C SER A 79 13.58 5.17 5.69
N ASP A 80 14.85 5.04 5.31
CA ASP A 80 15.24 4.50 4.01
C ASP A 80 14.66 3.09 3.77
N GLN A 81 14.54 2.29 4.83
CA GLN A 81 13.91 0.96 4.76
C GLN A 81 12.45 1.03 4.30
N MET A 82 11.70 2.06 4.70
CA MET A 82 10.31 2.25 4.24
C MET A 82 10.26 2.60 2.75
N TYR A 83 11.19 3.44 2.29
CA TYR A 83 11.35 3.74 0.87
C TYR A 83 11.67 2.48 0.05
N SER A 84 12.63 1.67 0.49
CA SER A 84 12.96 0.41 -0.20
C SER A 84 11.78 -0.56 -0.26
N MET A 85 10.98 -0.65 0.81
CA MET A 85 9.76 -1.47 0.82
C MET A 85 8.71 -0.98 -0.19
N VAL A 86 8.55 0.35 -0.31
CA VAL A 86 7.61 0.96 -1.24
C VAL A 86 8.07 0.79 -2.70
N GLU A 87 9.37 0.93 -2.97
CA GLU A 87 9.95 0.74 -4.30
C GLU A 87 9.69 -0.67 -4.84
N VAL A 88 9.83 -1.70 -3.99
CA VAL A 88 9.50 -3.09 -4.32
C VAL A 88 8.03 -3.24 -4.73
N LEU A 89 7.10 -2.54 -4.07
CA LEU A 89 5.68 -2.62 -4.45
C LEU A 89 5.37 -1.85 -5.73
N GLU A 90 6.07 -0.74 -6.00
CA GLU A 90 5.91 0.04 -7.23
C GLU A 90 6.42 -0.70 -8.47
N SER A 91 7.53 -1.44 -8.36
CA SER A 91 8.06 -2.23 -9.50
C SER A 91 7.05 -3.26 -9.98
N TYR A 92 6.44 -4.02 -9.06
CA TYR A 92 5.40 -4.99 -9.40
C TYR A 92 4.21 -4.27 -10.06
N ALA A 93 3.73 -3.17 -9.48
CA ALA A 93 2.55 -2.48 -10.01
C ALA A 93 2.72 -1.89 -11.41
N VAL A 94 3.94 -1.57 -11.85
CA VAL A 94 4.19 -1.03 -13.20
C VAL A 94 4.38 -2.14 -14.22
N GLU A 95 5.16 -3.16 -13.89
CA GLU A 95 5.54 -4.24 -14.82
C GLU A 95 4.35 -5.16 -15.15
N MET A 96 3.40 -5.36 -14.24
CA MET A 96 2.26 -6.27 -14.42
C MET A 96 1.15 -5.76 -15.38
N ARG A 97 1.22 -4.50 -15.86
CA ARG A 97 0.10 -3.86 -16.57
C ARG A 97 0.14 -3.93 -18.08
N TYR A 98 1.26 -4.32 -18.68
CA TYR A 98 1.41 -4.34 -20.13
C TYR A 98 1.66 -5.76 -20.61
N PRO A 99 0.81 -6.30 -21.51
CA PRO A 99 1.00 -7.64 -22.04
C PRO A 99 2.36 -7.84 -22.70
N ASP A 100 2.97 -6.77 -23.22
CA ASP A 100 4.25 -6.83 -23.94
C ASP A 100 5.46 -6.92 -22.99
N ASP A 101 5.28 -6.56 -21.70
CA ASP A 101 6.25 -6.76 -20.61
C ASP A 101 5.82 -7.99 -19.81
N TRP A 102 6.28 -9.17 -20.25
CA TRP A 102 5.87 -10.48 -19.73
C TRP A 102 6.48 -10.81 -18.35
N TYR A 103 6.38 -9.91 -17.38
CA TYR A 103 6.82 -10.17 -16.02
C TYR A 103 5.62 -10.55 -15.14
N GLU A 104 5.56 -11.84 -14.83
CA GLU A 104 4.62 -12.41 -13.85
C GLU A 104 5.39 -12.62 -12.54
N PRO A 105 4.97 -11.98 -11.43
CA PRO A 105 5.65 -12.15 -10.15
C PRO A 105 5.63 -13.61 -9.71
N THR A 106 6.73 -14.06 -9.13
CA THR A 106 6.81 -15.38 -8.52
C THR A 106 5.97 -15.45 -7.24
N GLU A 107 5.68 -16.67 -6.78
CA GLU A 107 5.03 -16.87 -5.47
C GLU A 107 5.84 -16.22 -4.33
N HIS A 108 7.18 -16.24 -4.41
CA HIS A 108 8.04 -15.64 -3.40
C HIS A 108 7.86 -14.12 -3.35
N GLU A 109 7.95 -13.45 -4.51
CA GLU A 109 7.75 -12.00 -4.63
C GLU A 109 6.33 -11.60 -4.23
N THR A 110 5.34 -12.42 -4.55
CA THR A 110 3.94 -12.23 -4.14
C THR A 110 3.78 -12.25 -2.62
N ARG A 111 4.40 -13.23 -1.96
CA ARG A 111 4.39 -13.33 -0.48
C ARG A 111 5.19 -12.20 0.16
N GLU A 112 6.27 -11.75 -0.48
CA GLU A 112 7.03 -10.58 -0.05
C GLU A 112 6.20 -9.30 -0.13
N ALA A 113 5.53 -9.05 -1.26
CA ALA A 113 4.63 -7.91 -1.44
C ALA A 113 3.55 -7.86 -0.35
N TYR A 114 2.92 -9.00 -0.07
CA TYR A 114 1.93 -9.10 1.02
C TYR A 114 2.55 -8.83 2.39
N SER A 115 3.73 -9.40 2.67
CA SER A 115 4.46 -9.15 3.92
C SER A 115 4.80 -7.67 4.11
N ILE A 116 5.24 -6.99 3.05
CA ILE A 116 5.49 -5.54 3.05
C ILE A 116 4.21 -4.78 3.36
N ALA A 117 3.10 -5.10 2.67
CA ALA A 117 1.82 -4.44 2.92
C ALA A 117 1.36 -4.55 4.38
N ILE A 118 1.53 -5.72 5.01
CA ILE A 118 1.23 -5.94 6.43
C ILE A 118 2.14 -5.11 7.35
N LYS A 119 3.44 -5.03 7.05
CA LYS A 119 4.39 -4.21 7.84
C LYS A 119 4.03 -2.73 7.79
N ILE A 120 3.74 -2.21 6.60
CA ILE A 120 3.37 -0.81 6.41
C ILE A 120 2.02 -0.52 7.07
N ARG A 121 1.02 -1.41 6.91
CA ARG A 121 -0.25 -1.31 7.63
C ARG A 121 -0.03 -1.12 9.13
N LYS A 122 0.77 -2.01 9.74
CA LYS A 122 1.05 -1.95 11.18
C LYS A 122 1.68 -0.61 11.57
N TYR A 123 2.73 -0.19 10.85
CA TYR A 123 3.41 1.07 11.10
C TYR A 123 2.45 2.27 11.04
N ILE A 124 1.59 2.32 10.02
CA ILE A 124 0.67 3.44 9.83
C ILE A 124 -0.43 3.47 10.89
N LEU A 125 -1.00 2.31 11.25
CA LEU A 125 -2.04 2.27 12.29
C LEU A 125 -1.49 2.68 13.66
N GLU A 126 -0.27 2.25 14.00
CA GLU A 126 0.43 2.70 15.22
C GLU A 126 0.61 4.23 15.24
N LYS A 127 0.93 4.84 14.11
CA LYS A 127 1.10 6.30 13.97
C LYS A 127 -0.22 7.07 14.09
N ILE A 128 -1.32 6.53 13.58
CA ILE A 128 -2.65 7.15 13.66
C ILE A 128 -3.26 6.99 15.08
N ALA A 129 -2.66 6.17 15.93
CA ALA A 129 -3.14 5.79 17.26
C ALA A 129 -4.50 5.05 17.22
N LEU A 130 -4.62 4.11 16.28
CA LEU A 130 -5.74 3.15 16.18
C LEU A 130 -5.28 1.72 16.42
#